data_AF-A0A356R760-F1
#
_entry.id   AF-A0A356R760-F1
#
_cell.length_a   1.000
_cell.length_b   1.000
_cell.length_c   1.000
_cell.angle_alpha   90.00
_cell.angle_beta   90.00
_cell.angle_gamma   90.00
#
_symmetry.space_group_name_H-M   'P 1'
#
loop_
_entity.id
_entity.type
_entity.pdbx_description
1 polymer ?
#
loop_
_entity_poly.entity_id
_entity_poly.type
_entity_poly.pdbx_seq_one_letter_code
_entity_poly.pdbx_strand_id
1 'polypeptide(L)'
;NKADAKIVDIGTGGGFPGIPLKLALPALDVLLMEPRSNKTAFLHYIIGKLELPKTSVLQVRLEDFDSMVVDDEKCDFAICKGVNVDHILPYLEHILKKTGKLVVFRSKSIDNNSRLDG
;
A
#
# COMPACT_ATOMS: atom_id res chain seq x y z
N ASN A 1 -6.84 -19.05 -2.44
CA ASN A 1 -5.49 -19.02 -3.05
C ASN A 1 -5.08 -17.57 -3.28
N LYS A 2 -4.13 -17.06 -2.49
CA LYS A 2 -3.71 -15.62 -2.46
C LYS A 2 -2.62 -15.26 -3.48
N ALA A 3 -2.38 -16.11 -4.49
CA ALA A 3 -1.25 -15.93 -5.40
C ALA A 3 -1.35 -14.64 -6.23
N ASP A 4 -2.56 -14.18 -6.57
CA ASP A 4 -2.78 -12.96 -7.38
C ASP A 4 -3.43 -11.81 -6.57
N ALA A 5 -3.01 -11.61 -5.31
CA ALA A 5 -3.57 -10.53 -4.50
C ALA A 5 -3.10 -9.15 -5.00
N LYS A 6 -4.03 -8.18 -5.07
CA LYS A 6 -3.76 -6.77 -5.33
C LYS A 6 -3.49 -6.06 -4.01
N ILE A 7 -2.36 -5.39 -3.90
CA ILE A 7 -1.95 -4.68 -2.69
C ILE A 7 -1.64 -3.21 -2.99
N VAL A 8 -1.94 -2.34 -2.03
CA VAL A 8 -1.46 -0.95 -2.03
C VAL A 8 -0.58 -0.69 -0.83
N ASP A 9 0.61 -0.15 -1.07
CA ASP A 9 1.54 0.32 -0.03
C ASP A 9 1.39 1.83 0.16
N ILE A 10 0.68 2.22 1.21
CA ILE A 10 0.31 3.61 1.51
C ILE A 10 1.47 4.29 2.22
N GLY A 11 1.99 5.34 1.60
CA GLY A 11 3.16 6.06 2.11
C GLY A 11 4.44 5.22 2.00
N THR A 12 4.61 4.53 0.87
CA THR A 12 5.67 3.52 0.66
C THR A 12 7.10 4.05 0.88
N GLY A 13 7.31 5.37 0.84
CA GLY A 13 8.63 5.96 1.06
C GLY A 13 9.66 5.50 0.03
N GLY A 14 10.69 4.81 0.49
CA GLY A 14 11.71 4.19 -0.37
C GLY A 14 11.30 2.83 -0.94
N GLY A 15 10.02 2.47 -0.90
CA GLY A 15 9.51 1.19 -1.39
C GLY A 15 9.29 0.15 -0.31
N PHE A 16 9.17 0.55 0.96
CA PHE A 16 9.04 -0.37 2.09
C PHE A 16 7.66 -0.29 2.72
N PRO A 17 6.95 -1.42 2.89
CA PRO A 17 7.38 -2.80 2.64
C PRO A 17 7.07 -3.34 1.23
N GLY A 18 6.48 -2.55 0.34
CA GLY A 18 5.95 -3.00 -0.95
C GLY A 18 6.97 -3.69 -1.88
N ILE A 19 8.16 -3.11 -2.09
CA ILE A 19 9.20 -3.70 -2.95
C ILE A 19 9.74 -5.02 -2.37
N PRO A 20 10.14 -5.11 -1.08
CA PRO A 20 10.51 -6.39 -0.48
C PRO A 20 9.43 -7.46 -0.62
N LEU A 21 8.16 -7.11 -0.41
CA LEU A 21 7.05 -8.05 -0.58
C LEU A 21 6.91 -8.49 -2.03
N LYS A 22 7.07 -7.60 -3.00
CA LYS A 22 7.05 -7.93 -4.42
C LYS A 22 8.15 -8.93 -4.79
N LEU A 23 9.36 -8.72 -4.28
CA LEU A 23 10.49 -9.63 -4.50
C LEU A 23 10.26 -11.00 -3.87
N ALA A 24 9.70 -11.05 -2.66
CA ALA A 24 9.41 -12.30 -1.96
C ALA A 24 8.18 -13.05 -2.51
N LEU A 25 7.20 -12.32 -3.07
CA LEU A 25 5.95 -12.84 -3.59
C LEU A 25 5.71 -12.29 -5.01
N PRO A 26 6.38 -12.84 -6.03
CA PRO A 26 6.41 -12.26 -7.39
C PRO A 26 5.05 -12.14 -8.08
N ALA A 27 4.06 -12.93 -7.65
CA ALA A 27 2.73 -12.92 -8.24
C ALA A 27 1.83 -11.75 -7.77
N LEU A 28 2.20 -11.03 -6.70
CA LEU A 28 1.47 -9.87 -6.23
C LEU A 28 1.35 -8.77 -7.30
N ASP A 29 0.18 -8.13 -7.37
CA ASP A 29 0.01 -6.86 -8.05
C ASP A 29 0.16 -5.73 -7.02
N VAL A 30 1.15 -4.85 -7.22
CA VAL A 30 1.62 -3.92 -6.20
C VAL A 30 1.48 -2.48 -6.68
N LEU A 31 0.62 -1.71 -6.01
CA LEU A 31 0.52 -0.27 -6.16
C LEU A 31 1.30 0.43 -5.04
N LEU A 32 2.30 1.23 -5.38
CA LEU A 32 3.09 2.00 -4.43
C LEU A 32 2.60 3.46 -4.40
N MET A 33 2.02 3.89 -3.28
CA MET A 33 1.48 5.25 -3.12
C MET A 33 2.45 6.13 -2.34
N GLU A 34 2.91 7.23 -2.95
CA GLU A 34 3.79 8.22 -2.29
C GLU A 34 3.62 9.62 -2.90
N PRO A 35 3.33 10.66 -2.10
CA PRO A 35 3.08 12.00 -2.63
C PRO A 35 4.34 12.75 -3.10
N ARG A 36 5.54 12.39 -2.61
CA ARG A 36 6.76 13.14 -2.90
C ARG A 36 7.41 12.70 -4.21
N SER A 37 7.53 13.65 -5.15
CA SER A 37 8.07 13.44 -6.50
C SER A 37 9.49 12.85 -6.55
N ASN A 38 10.38 13.26 -5.64
CA ASN A 38 11.73 12.73 -5.58
C ASN A 38 11.75 11.23 -5.21
N LYS A 39 10.82 10.79 -4.37
CA LYS A 39 10.68 9.39 -3.99
C LYS A 39 9.99 8.57 -5.08
N THR A 40 8.95 9.10 -5.72
CA THR A 40 8.29 8.41 -6.85
C THR A 40 9.24 8.21 -8.03
N ALA A 41 10.10 9.19 -8.33
CA ALA A 41 11.17 9.04 -9.31
C ALA A 41 12.14 7.90 -8.96
N PHE A 42 12.55 7.81 -7.68
CA PHE A 42 13.38 6.70 -7.19
C PHE A 42 12.66 5.35 -7.33
N LEU A 43 11.36 5.28 -6.99
CA LEU A 43 10.57 4.05 -7.12
C LEU A 43 10.47 3.58 -8.57
N HIS A 44 10.18 4.48 -9.51
CA HIS A 44 10.18 4.17 -10.93
C HIS A 44 11.55 3.65 -11.41
N TYR A 45 12.63 4.30 -10.97
CA TYR A 45 13.99 3.84 -11.26
C TYR A 45 14.24 2.41 -10.76
N ILE A 46 13.90 2.10 -9.51
CA ILE A 46 14.13 0.76 -8.93
C ILE A 46 13.22 -0.30 -9.57
N ILE A 47 11.96 0.01 -9.84
CA ILE A 47 11.03 -0.91 -10.53
C ILE A 47 11.59 -1.28 -11.90
N GLY A 48 12.05 -0.30 -12.67
CA GLY A 48 12.67 -0.54 -13.98
C GLY A 48 14.00 -1.29 -13.86
N LYS A 49 14.83 -0.94 -12.86
CA LYS A 49 16.15 -1.55 -12.67
C LYS A 49 16.08 -3.02 -12.24
N LEU A 50 15.07 -3.39 -11.46
CA LEU A 50 14.84 -4.74 -10.96
C LEU A 50 13.82 -5.53 -11.80
N GLU A 51 13.29 -4.92 -12.87
CA GLU A 51 12.29 -5.51 -13.77
C GLU A 51 11.08 -6.08 -13.02
N LEU A 52 10.51 -5.32 -12.07
CA LEU A 52 9.40 -5.79 -11.24
C LEU A 52 8.07 -5.74 -12.02
N PRO A 53 7.51 -6.87 -12.48
CA PRO A 53 6.26 -6.86 -13.25
C PRO A 53 5.08 -6.55 -12.34
N LYS A 54 3.94 -6.05 -12.85
CA LYS A 54 2.75 -5.75 -12.01
C LYS A 54 3.11 -4.92 -10.76
N THR A 55 3.92 -3.89 -10.97
CA THR A 55 4.29 -2.95 -9.91
C THR A 55 4.22 -1.54 -10.48
N SER A 56 3.38 -0.71 -9.89
CA SER A 56 3.12 0.65 -10.34
C SER A 56 3.32 1.64 -9.20
N VAL A 57 3.52 2.91 -9.54
CA VAL A 57 3.69 4.01 -8.58
C VAL A 57 2.60 5.02 -8.83
N LEU A 58 1.92 5.44 -7.77
CA LEU A 58 0.94 6.52 -7.81
C LEU A 58 1.43 7.68 -6.96
N GLN A 59 1.75 8.80 -7.63
CA GLN A 59 2.15 10.02 -6.95
C GLN A 59 0.93 10.81 -6.49
N VAL A 60 0.42 10.48 -5.31
CA VAL A 60 -0.79 11.11 -4.77
C VAL A 60 -0.69 11.17 -3.25
N ARG A 61 -1.39 12.15 -2.65
CA ARG A 61 -1.69 12.12 -1.22
C ARG A 61 -2.92 11.26 -1.00
N LEU A 62 -3.05 10.67 0.19
CA LEU A 62 -4.17 9.78 0.45
C LEU A 62 -5.51 10.52 0.35
N GLU A 63 -5.55 11.76 0.84
CA GLU A 63 -6.70 12.66 0.80
C GLU A 63 -7.11 13.10 -0.62
N ASP A 64 -6.18 13.06 -1.57
CA ASP A 64 -6.41 13.43 -2.97
C ASP A 64 -6.74 12.20 -3.85
N PHE A 65 -6.80 11.01 -3.26
CA PHE A 65 -7.16 9.79 -3.98
C PHE A 65 -8.66 9.78 -4.28
N ASP A 66 -9.01 9.86 -5.58
CA ASP A 66 -10.40 9.91 -6.03
C ASP A 66 -11.17 8.62 -5.66
N SER A 67 -12.38 8.82 -5.13
CA SER A 67 -13.31 7.78 -4.70
C SER A 67 -14.05 7.06 -5.83
N MET A 68 -13.86 7.44 -7.10
CA MET A 68 -14.48 6.80 -8.28
C MET A 68 -13.90 5.41 -8.64
N VAL A 69 -13.38 4.67 -7.66
CA VAL A 69 -12.83 3.32 -7.84
C VAL A 69 -13.96 2.28 -7.85
N VAL A 70 -14.11 1.56 -8.96
CA VAL A 70 -15.03 0.40 -9.04
C VAL A 70 -14.49 -0.79 -8.25
N ASP A 71 -15.36 -1.68 -7.77
CA ASP A 71 -14.96 -2.77 -6.83
C ASP A 71 -13.81 -3.67 -7.36
N ASP A 72 -13.74 -3.90 -8.68
CA ASP A 72 -12.66 -4.68 -9.31
C ASP A 72 -11.29 -4.00 -9.24
N GLU A 73 -11.26 -2.67 -9.08
CA GLU A 73 -10.03 -1.90 -8.91
C GLU A 73 -9.56 -1.85 -7.45
N LYS A 74 -10.40 -2.26 -6.49
CA LYS A 74 -10.05 -2.26 -5.07
C LYS A 74 -9.05 -3.35 -4.72
N CYS A 75 -8.25 -3.09 -3.69
CA CYS A 75 -7.16 -3.95 -3.25
C CYS A 75 -7.65 -5.01 -2.24
N ASP A 76 -6.99 -6.17 -2.22
CA ASP A 76 -7.16 -7.19 -1.19
C ASP A 76 -6.46 -6.78 0.11
N PHE A 77 -5.33 -6.07 -0.01
CA PHE A 77 -4.58 -5.55 1.14
C PHE A 77 -4.18 -4.10 0.95
N ALA A 78 -4.36 -3.32 2.01
CA ALA A 78 -3.70 -2.05 2.20
C ALA A 78 -2.60 -2.30 3.22
N ILE A 79 -1.39 -1.85 2.94
CA ILE A 79 -0.26 -2.01 3.83
C ILE A 79 0.37 -0.65 4.10
N CYS A 80 0.94 -0.48 5.28
CA CYS A 80 1.68 0.73 5.61
C CYS A 80 2.76 0.45 6.65
N LYS A 81 3.80 1.30 6.64
CA LYS A 81 4.88 1.29 7.63
C LYS A 81 5.23 2.72 8.00
N GLY A 82 5.18 3.05 9.29
CA GLY A 82 5.53 4.40 9.77
C GLY A 82 4.56 5.50 9.32
N VAL A 83 3.35 5.13 8.90
CA VAL A 83 2.25 6.04 8.61
C VAL A 83 1.24 5.96 9.75
N ASN A 84 0.67 7.10 10.14
CA ASN A 84 -0.40 7.11 11.13
C ASN A 84 -1.63 6.37 10.56
N VAL A 85 -2.09 5.35 11.26
CA VAL A 85 -3.23 4.53 10.84
C VAL A 85 -4.52 5.33 10.86
N ASP A 86 -4.68 6.28 11.78
CA ASP A 86 -5.91 7.06 11.94
C ASP A 86 -6.14 7.98 10.73
N HIS A 87 -5.06 8.35 10.03
CA HIS A 87 -5.14 9.08 8.76
C HIS A 87 -5.55 8.17 7.60
N ILE A 88 -5.38 6.84 7.71
CA ILE A 88 -5.69 5.87 6.66
C ILE A 88 -7.13 5.37 6.78
N LEU A 89 -7.60 5.13 8.01
CA LEU A 89 -8.90 4.50 8.30
C LEU A 89 -10.07 5.12 7.49
N PRO A 90 -10.21 6.45 7.35
CA PRO A 90 -11.33 7.05 6.62
C PRO A 90 -11.39 6.68 5.13
N TYR A 91 -10.27 6.28 4.54
CA TYR A 91 -10.16 6.01 3.09
C TYR A 91 -10.23 4.53 2.75
N LEU A 92 -10.22 3.64 3.75
CA LEU A 92 -10.12 2.20 3.52
C LEU A 92 -11.28 1.62 2.72
N GLU A 93 -12.51 2.15 2.85
CA GLU A 93 -13.67 1.65 2.08
C GLU A 93 -13.54 1.90 0.57
N HIS A 94 -12.85 2.98 0.19
CA HIS A 94 -12.56 3.32 -1.20
C HIS A 94 -11.40 2.47 -1.77
N ILE A 95 -10.51 2.02 -0.89
CA ILE A 95 -9.27 1.32 -1.27
C ILE A 95 -9.44 -0.20 -1.24
N LEU A 96 -10.15 -0.73 -0.26
CA LEU A 96 -10.24 -2.16 0.03
C LEU A 96 -11.54 -2.77 -0.47
N LYS A 97 -11.44 -3.99 -1.01
CA LYS A 97 -12.61 -4.85 -1.18
C LYS A 97 -13.31 -5.05 0.18
N LYS A 98 -14.58 -5.43 0.18
CA LYS A 98 -15.35 -5.70 1.42
C LYS A 98 -14.67 -6.71 2.36
N THR A 99 -13.90 -7.66 1.82
CA THR A 99 -13.14 -8.67 2.58
C THR A 99 -11.65 -8.33 2.73
N GLY A 100 -11.25 -7.16 2.22
CA GLY A 100 -9.87 -6.68 2.25
C GLY A 100 -9.40 -6.37 3.66
N LYS A 101 -8.08 -6.29 3.83
CA LYS A 101 -7.46 -6.09 5.15
C LYS A 101 -6.41 -5.01 5.11
N LEU A 102 -6.37 -4.20 6.18
CA LEU A 102 -5.22 -3.36 6.49
C LEU A 102 -4.17 -4.19 7.25
N VAL A 103 -2.91 -4.13 6.81
CA VAL A 103 -1.75 -4.72 7.50
C VAL A 103 -0.77 -3.61 7.86
N VAL A 104 -0.52 -3.45 9.16
CA VAL A 104 0.32 -2.36 9.67
C VAL A 104 1.66 -2.91 10.16
N PHE A 105 2.75 -2.46 9.54
CA PHE A 105 4.11 -2.80 9.95
C PHE A 105 4.60 -1.81 11.01
N ARG A 106 4.62 -2.26 12.27
CA ARG A 106 5.04 -1.47 13.43
C ARG A 106 6.01 -2.26 14.32
N SER A 107 6.88 -1.54 15.03
CA SER A 107 7.88 -2.13 15.93
C SER A 107 7.30 -2.51 17.31
N LYS A 108 6.20 -1.88 17.72
CA LYS A 108 5.49 -2.20 18.97
C LYS A 108 4.24 -3.03 18.66
N SER A 109 4.04 -4.12 19.39
CA SER A 109 2.79 -4.88 19.33
C SER A 109 1.61 -3.99 19.75
N ILE A 110 0.48 -4.16 19.08
CA ILE A 110 -0.80 -3.59 19.51
C ILE A 110 -1.34 -4.55 20.57
N ASP A 111 -1.74 -4.06 21.73
CA ASP A 111 -2.56 -4.89 22.62
C ASP A 111 -3.92 -5.10 21.95
N ASN A 112 -4.46 -6.32 21.96
CA ASN A 112 -5.77 -6.59 21.34
C ASN A 112 -6.92 -5.72 21.87
N ASN A 113 -6.72 -5.02 23.00
CA ASN A 113 -7.64 -4.06 23.60
C ASN A 113 -7.29 -2.58 23.36
N SER A 114 -6.11 -2.26 22.81
CA SER A 114 -5.84 -0.88 22.40
C SER A 114 -6.63 -0.61 21.13
N ARG A 115 -7.58 0.31 21.22
CA ARG A 115 -8.13 0.95 20.03
C ARG A 115 -6.96 1.50 19.21
N LEU A 116 -7.13 1.52 17.89
CA LEU A 116 -6.24 2.23 16.98
C LEU A 116 -6.47 3.72 17.24
N ASP A 117 -5.93 4.20 18.35
CA ASP A 117 -5.95 5.60 18.75
C ASP A 117 -4.49 6.05 18.68
N GLY A 118 -4.15 6.86 17.68
CA GLY A 118 -2.83 7.42 17.44
C GLY A 118 -2.90 8.77 16.75
#